data_AF-A0A956VLP2-F1
#
_entry.id   AF-A0A956VLP2-F1
#
_cell.length_a   1.000
_cell.length_b   1.000
_cell.length_c   1.000
_cell.angle_alpha   90.00
_cell.angle_beta   90.00
_cell.angle_gamma   90.00
#
_symmetry.space_group_name_H-M   'P 1'
#
loop_
_entity.id
_entity.type
_entity.pdbx_description
1 polymer ?
#
loop_
_entity_poly.entity_id
_entity_poly.type
_entity_poly.pdbx_seq_one_letter_code
_entity_poly.pdbx_strand_id
1 'polypeptide(L)' 'MTYPGGSDQVTYGYDDANRLVSVTDWNADETTYAYDNANRMTTVTPA' A
#
# COMPACT_ATOMS: atom_id res chain seq x y z
N MET A 1 -26.78 2.35 0.32
CA MET A 1 -25.77 3.06 -0.50
C MET A 1 -24.94 2.02 -1.21
N THR A 2 -25.24 1.75 -2.47
CA THR A 2 -24.47 0.86 -3.34
C THR A 2 -23.89 1.74 -4.43
N TYR A 3 -22.57 1.91 -4.43
CA TYR A 3 -21.86 2.65 -5.47
C TYR A 3 -21.90 1.84 -6.77
N PRO A 4 -22.53 2.35 -7.85
CA PRO A 4 -22.62 1.63 -9.10
C PRO A 4 -21.39 1.97 -9.98
N GLY A 5 -20.48 1.01 -10.12
CA GLY A 5 -19.43 1.03 -11.14
C GLY A 5 -18.02 1.05 -10.57
N GLY A 6 -17.30 -0.06 -10.74
CA GLY A 6 -15.87 -0.18 -10.44
C GLY A 6 -15.59 -0.35 -8.96
N SER A 7 -15.38 -1.60 -8.53
CA SER A 7 -14.63 -1.84 -7.29
C SER A 7 -13.17 -1.50 -7.58
N ASP A 8 -12.86 -0.20 -7.63
CA ASP A 8 -11.50 0.31 -7.64
C ASP A 8 -10.92 0.05 -6.24
N GLN A 9 -10.67 -1.23 -5.95
CA GLN A 9 -10.24 -1.70 -4.65
C GLN A 9 -8.76 -1.40 -4.50
N VAL A 10 -8.45 -0.46 -3.62
CA VAL A 10 -7.08 -0.26 -3.15
C VAL A 10 -6.89 -1.05 -1.86
N THR A 11 -5.87 -1.90 -1.82
CA THR A 11 -5.49 -2.69 -0.65
C THR A 11 -4.23 -2.09 -0.03
N TYR A 12 -4.21 -2.01 1.30
CA TYR A 12 -3.09 -1.48 2.07
C TYR A 12 -2.53 -2.58 2.97
N GLY A 13 -1.21 -2.80 2.91
CA GLY A 13 -0.47 -3.67 3.81
C GLY A 13 0.27 -2.87 4.87
N TYR A 14 0.23 -3.33 6.11
CA TYR A 14 0.92 -2.71 7.24
C TYR A 14 1.86 -3.70 7.92
N ASP A 15 2.96 -3.20 8.48
CA ASP A 15 3.82 -3.98 9.36
C ASP A 15 3.30 -4.00 10.83
N ASP A 16 3.98 -4.76 11.69
CA ASP A 16 3.65 -4.87 13.13
C ASP A 16 3.72 -3.53 13.88
N ALA A 17 4.42 -2.54 13.32
CA ALA A 17 4.50 -1.18 13.83
C ALA A 17 3.39 -0.26 13.28
N ASN A 18 2.40 -0.83 12.57
CA ASN A 18 1.32 -0.12 11.87
C ASN A 18 1.81 0.89 10.83
N ARG A 19 2.94 0.63 10.17
CA ARG A 19 3.48 1.45 9.09
C ARG A 19 3.06 0.85 7.75
N LEU A 20 2.74 1.70 6.78
CA LEU A 20 2.29 1.29 5.45
C LEU A 20 3.44 0.68 4.64
N VAL A 21 3.44 -0.62 4.42
CA VAL A 21 4.51 -1.32 3.67
C VAL A 21 4.13 -1.73 2.26
N SER A 22 2.83 -1.77 1.94
CA SER A 22 2.38 -2.03 0.57
C SER A 22 1.07 -1.32 0.24
N VAL A 23 0.93 -0.94 -1.03
CA VAL A 23 -0.29 -0.42 -1.63
C VAL A 23 -0.50 -1.18 -2.93
N THR A 24 -1.64 -1.85 -3.08
CA THR A 24 -2.05 -2.49 -4.33
C THR A 24 -3.27 -1.76 -4.87
N ASP A 25 -3.20 -1.24 -6.09
CA ASP A 25 -4.33 -0.57 -6.72
C ASP A 25 -5.26 -1.54 -7.47
N TRP A 26 -6.30 -1.00 -8.09
CA TRP A 26 -7.29 -1.77 -8.84
C TRP A 26 -6.77 -2.34 -10.17
N ASN A 27 -5.62 -1.88 -10.65
CA ASN A 27 -4.92 -2.47 -11.80
C ASN A 27 -4.02 -3.65 -11.38
N ALA A 28 -4.04 -4.01 -10.09
CA ALA A 28 -3.11 -4.95 -9.47
C ALA A 28 -1.65 -4.49 -9.49
N ASP A 29 -1.41 -3.18 -9.63
CA ASP A 29 -0.07 -2.60 -9.49
C ASP A 29 0.24 -2.45 -7.99
N GLU A 30 1.34 -3.08 -7.55
CA GLU A 30 1.80 -3.02 -6.16
C GLU A 30 2.98 -2.06 -6.02
N THR A 31 2.86 -1.13 -5.06
CA THR A 31 3.97 -0.32 -4.59
C THR A 31 4.34 -0.74 -3.17
N THR A 32 5.61 -1.03 -2.94
CA THR A 32 6.13 -1.41 -1.61
C THR A 32 7.00 -0.33 -1.00
N TYR A 33 6.97 -0.25 0.33
CA TYR A 33 7.69 0.73 1.13
C TYR A 33 8.51 0.02 2.19
N ALA A 34 9.77 0.43 2.35
CA ALA A 34 10.63 -0.04 3.43
C ALA A 34 10.98 1.10 4.38
N TYR A 35 11.11 0.77 5.65
CA TYR A 35 11.47 1.72 6.70
C TYR A 35 12.65 1.22 7.51
N ASP A 36 13.48 2.15 7.99
CA ASP A 36 14.50 1.84 8.98
C ASP A 36 13.92 1.72 10.41
N ASN A 37 14.78 1.39 11.36
CA ASN A 37 14.42 1.26 12.77
C ASN A 37 14.07 2.61 13.45
N ALA A 38 14.25 3.73 12.74
CA ALA A 38 13.89 5.07 13.19
C ALA A 38 12.58 5.56 12.54
N ASN A 39 11.79 4.66 11.93
CA ASN A 39 10.55 4.97 11.21
C ASN A 39 10.71 5.91 10.03
N ARG A 40 11.90 5.96 9.42
CA ARG A 40 12.13 6.74 8.20
C ARG A 40 12.01 5.82 7.00
N MET A 41 11.27 6.27 5.99
CA MET A 41 11.15 5.55 4.73
C MET A 41 12.50 5.55 4.01
N THR A 42 13.01 4.36 3.72
CA THR A 42 14.32 4.16 3.07
C THR A 42 14.18 3.76 1.62
N THR A 43 13.06 3.16 1.22
CA THR A 43 12.88 2.63 -0.13
C THR A 43 11.41 2.74 -0.54
N VAL A 44 11.22 3.05 -1.81
CA VAL A 44 9.94 2.92 -2.52
C VAL A 44 10.22 2.09 -3.76
N THR A 45 9.48 1.00 -3.94
CA THR A 45 9.61 0.13 -5.12
C THR A 45 8.24 0.01 -5.77
N PRO A 46 7.99 0.73 -6.88
CA PRO A 46 6.83 0.51 -7.73
C PRO A 46 7.01 -0.75 -8.57
N ALA A 47 5.90 -1.35 -9.01
CA ALA A 47 5.85 -2.43 -10.01
C ALA A 47 6.40 -2.00 -11.38
#